data_AF-C4WX00-F1
#
_entry.id   AF-C4WX00-F1
#
_cell.length_a   1.000
_cell.length_b   1.000
_cell.length_c   1.000
_cell.angle_alpha   90.00
_cell.angle_beta   90.00
_cell.angle_gamma   90.00
#
_symmetry.space_group_name_H-M   'P 1'
#
loop_
_entity.id
_entity.type
_entity.pdbx_description
1 polymer ?
#
loop_
_entity_poly.entity_id
_entity_poly.type
_entity_poly.pdbx_seq_one_letter_code
_entity_poly.pdbx_strand_id
1 'polypeptide(L)'
;MTSQSNSNWSTWAVNTLVKSPLSWSVGRIKESILSPTPAIDEKSEYVVLHLVENQANELFNIISVNDQSQILFMDDIQKRLNKMWNADVSMTSTELIVHSLEIRNKVFVERGEHLVTNKTLVKIASGDKDVEPISELEKNFFKLKETEKILIGEISNMDFEKESLVKEAKSYIAKNMKPIALTYLRKKKEIEKRIEKQLKSLDNVQALISRIEDLNTTPKYCNRMLMDLQL
;
A
#
# COMPACT_ATOMS: atom_id res chain seq x y z
N MET A 1 19.18 17.95 -27.25
CA MET A 1 18.21 16.87 -27.49
C MET A 1 17.18 16.96 -26.39
N THR A 2 16.07 17.63 -26.67
CA THR A 2 15.14 18.21 -25.69
C THR A 2 13.87 17.37 -25.57
N SER A 3 13.69 16.77 -24.40
CA SER A 3 12.45 16.69 -23.61
C SER A 3 11.11 16.76 -24.38
N GLN A 4 10.65 15.62 -24.89
CA GLN A 4 9.25 15.40 -25.25
C GLN A 4 8.56 14.51 -24.19
N SER A 5 8.25 15.08 -23.02
CA SER A 5 7.31 14.45 -22.06
C SER A 5 6.71 15.40 -21.01
N ASN A 6 6.83 16.73 -21.16
CA ASN A 6 6.41 17.68 -20.12
C ASN A 6 5.07 18.38 -20.37
N SER A 7 4.42 18.19 -21.54
CA SER A 7 3.21 18.96 -21.87
C SER A 7 2.01 18.61 -21.00
N ASN A 8 1.73 17.34 -20.77
CA ASN A 8 0.45 16.93 -20.16
C ASN A 8 0.43 17.16 -18.64
N TRP A 9 1.52 16.85 -17.93
CA TRP A 9 1.65 17.11 -16.50
C TRP A 9 1.73 18.60 -16.17
N SER A 10 2.55 19.38 -16.88
CA SER A 10 2.65 20.83 -16.64
C SER A 10 1.35 21.56 -17.00
N THR A 11 0.65 21.12 -18.06
CA THR A 11 -0.66 21.67 -18.44
C THR A 11 -1.74 21.31 -17.41
N TRP A 12 -1.76 20.08 -16.89
CA TRP A 12 -2.60 19.72 -15.74
C TRP A 12 -2.25 20.60 -14.53
N ALA A 13 -0.99 20.67 -14.13
CA ALA A 13 -0.55 21.39 -12.94
C ALA A 13 -0.88 22.89 -13.00
N VAL A 14 -0.71 23.53 -14.16
CA VAL A 14 -1.11 24.94 -14.34
C VAL A 14 -2.63 25.10 -14.29
N ASN A 15 -3.40 24.21 -14.91
CA ASN A 15 -4.86 24.31 -14.89
C ASN A 15 -5.47 23.96 -13.51
N THR A 16 -4.85 23.06 -12.76
CA THR A 16 -5.33 22.60 -11.46
C THR A 16 -4.78 23.46 -10.31
N LEU A 17 -3.50 23.84 -10.30
CA LEU A 17 -2.94 24.59 -9.17
C LEU A 17 -3.06 26.12 -9.33
N VAL A 18 -3.03 26.63 -10.58
CA VAL A 18 -3.08 28.10 -10.82
C VAL A 18 -4.48 28.57 -11.16
N LYS A 19 -5.26 27.80 -11.96
CA LYS A 19 -6.59 28.24 -12.42
C LYS A 19 -7.75 27.72 -11.58
N SER A 20 -7.52 26.75 -10.70
CA SER A 20 -8.57 26.23 -9.83
C SER A 20 -7.99 25.72 -8.51
N PRO A 21 -7.75 26.60 -7.51
CA PRO A 21 -7.68 26.14 -6.13
C PRO A 21 -9.08 25.64 -5.74
N LEU A 22 -9.46 24.45 -6.21
CA LEU A 22 -10.83 23.94 -6.37
C LEU A 22 -11.58 23.98 -5.02
N SER A 23 -12.86 24.37 -5.01
CA SER A 23 -13.84 24.20 -3.90
C SER A 23 -13.57 24.76 -2.49
N TRP A 24 -12.37 25.24 -2.15
CA TRP A 24 -12.07 25.89 -0.85
C TRP A 24 -12.36 27.40 -0.84
N SER A 25 -12.56 28.02 -2.02
CA SER A 25 -12.77 29.47 -2.16
C SER A 25 -14.23 29.91 -1.97
N VAL A 26 -15.22 29.02 -2.08
CA VAL A 26 -16.65 29.42 -2.00
C VAL A 26 -17.02 29.94 -0.60
N GLY A 27 -16.34 29.47 0.45
CA GLY A 27 -16.51 29.98 1.82
C GLY A 27 -15.82 31.32 2.11
N ARG A 28 -14.82 31.72 1.31
CA ARG A 28 -13.98 32.92 1.56
C ARG A 28 -14.29 34.12 0.64
N ILE A 29 -15.05 33.94 -0.44
CA ILE A 29 -15.42 35.05 -1.34
C ILE A 29 -16.37 36.06 -0.68
N LYS A 30 -17.04 35.73 0.43
CA LYS A 30 -17.83 36.70 1.21
C LYS A 30 -16.97 37.75 1.93
N GLU A 31 -15.69 37.49 2.16
CA GLU A 31 -14.79 38.43 2.85
C GLU A 31 -13.86 39.19 1.89
N SER A 32 -13.52 38.62 0.72
CA SER A 32 -12.57 39.24 -0.21
C SER A 32 -13.15 40.34 -1.12
N ILE A 33 -14.47 40.56 -1.11
CA ILE A 33 -15.10 41.68 -1.83
C ILE A 33 -14.84 43.02 -1.11
N LEU A 34 -14.38 43.00 0.14
CA LEU A 34 -14.16 44.19 0.95
C LEU A 34 -12.71 44.71 0.99
N SER A 35 -11.74 44.09 0.30
CA SER A 35 -10.34 44.57 0.34
C SER A 35 -9.52 44.17 -0.89
N PRO A 36 -9.25 45.09 -1.84
CA PRO A 36 -8.41 44.83 -3.00
C PRO A 36 -6.93 45.10 -2.66
N THR A 37 -6.24 44.09 -2.16
CA THR A 37 -4.77 44.08 -2.13
C THR A 37 -4.28 42.66 -2.41
N PRO A 38 -3.30 42.43 -3.31
CA PRO A 38 -2.72 41.11 -3.50
C PRO A 38 -1.74 40.88 -2.34
N ALA A 39 -2.30 40.65 -1.15
CA ALA A 39 -1.52 40.12 -0.05
C ALA A 39 -1.14 38.70 -0.46
N ILE A 40 0.17 38.46 -0.67
CA ILE A 40 0.72 37.11 -0.68
C ILE A 40 0.34 36.54 0.68
N ASP A 41 -0.67 35.68 0.71
CA ASP A 41 -1.16 35.06 1.93
C ASP A 41 0.01 34.24 2.51
N GLU A 42 0.49 34.59 3.70
CA GLU A 42 1.58 33.88 4.41
C GLU A 42 1.27 32.38 4.62
N LYS A 43 0.01 31.97 4.38
CA LYS A 43 -0.45 30.57 4.41
C LYS A 43 -0.49 29.89 3.04
N SER A 44 0.10 30.49 2.01
CA SER A 44 0.14 29.88 0.68
C SER A 44 1.11 28.71 0.66
N GLU A 45 0.59 27.50 0.44
CA GLU A 45 1.41 26.31 0.22
C GLU A 45 1.85 26.25 -1.25
N TYR A 46 3.16 26.05 -1.48
CA TYR A 46 3.74 26.01 -2.82
C TYR A 46 4.18 24.59 -3.17
N VAL A 47 3.87 24.16 -4.39
CA VAL A 47 4.31 22.86 -4.93
C VAL A 47 5.41 23.10 -5.96
N VAL A 48 6.59 22.54 -5.70
CA VAL A 48 7.70 22.56 -6.66
C VAL A 48 7.51 21.40 -7.64
N LEU A 49 6.96 21.68 -8.82
CA LEU A 49 6.60 20.63 -9.80
C LEU A 49 7.75 19.70 -10.14
N HIS A 50 8.94 20.24 -10.44
CA HIS A 50 10.12 19.44 -10.78
C HIS A 50 10.54 18.49 -9.64
N LEU A 51 10.32 18.88 -8.38
CA LEU A 51 10.60 18.01 -7.23
C LEU A 51 9.62 16.83 -7.20
N VAL A 52 8.32 17.10 -7.40
CA VAL A 52 7.30 16.04 -7.47
C VAL A 52 7.61 15.05 -8.59
N GLU A 53 8.03 15.54 -9.76
CA GLU A 53 8.38 14.68 -10.90
C GLU A 53 9.59 13.78 -10.58
N ASN A 54 10.63 14.34 -9.96
CA ASN A 54 11.82 13.58 -9.58
C ASN A 54 11.47 12.52 -8.54
N GLN A 55 10.69 12.89 -7.52
CA GLN A 55 10.22 12.00 -6.47
C GLN A 55 9.34 10.87 -7.01
N ALA A 56 8.47 11.19 -7.96
CA ALA A 56 7.63 10.21 -8.65
C ALA A 56 8.46 9.20 -9.43
N ASN A 57 9.48 9.67 -10.16
CA ASN A 57 10.39 8.79 -10.90
C ASN A 57 11.22 7.91 -9.97
N GLU A 58 11.70 8.45 -8.83
CA GLU A 58 12.43 7.69 -7.82
C GLU A 58 11.55 6.58 -7.22
N LEU A 59 10.33 6.92 -6.83
CA LEU A 59 9.33 5.96 -6.33
C LEU A 59 9.04 4.87 -7.36
N PHE A 60 8.78 5.26 -8.61
CA PHE A 60 8.52 4.32 -9.69
C PHE A 60 9.69 3.37 -9.91
N ASN A 61 10.91 3.91 -10.03
CA ASN A 61 12.11 3.10 -10.25
C ASN A 61 12.35 2.08 -9.14
N ILE A 62 12.06 2.41 -7.88
CA ILE A 62 12.25 1.48 -6.75
C ILE A 62 11.18 0.39 -6.73
N ILE A 63 9.95 0.71 -7.12
CA ILE A 63 8.84 -0.25 -7.08
C ILE A 63 8.83 -1.15 -8.32
N SER A 64 9.14 -0.59 -9.48
CA SER A 64 9.13 -1.26 -10.78
C SER A 64 10.37 -2.12 -11.05
N VAL A 65 11.32 -2.25 -10.10
CA VAL A 65 12.45 -3.19 -10.19
C VAL A 65 11.97 -4.64 -10.32
N ASN A 66 10.80 -4.96 -9.78
CA ASN A 66 10.24 -6.30 -9.87
C ASN A 66 9.48 -6.48 -11.21
N ASP A 67 9.68 -7.62 -11.88
CA ASP A 67 9.07 -7.97 -13.19
C ASP A 67 7.53 -8.07 -13.19
N GLN A 68 6.86 -7.84 -12.05
CA GLN A 68 5.42 -7.94 -11.89
C GLN A 68 4.83 -6.63 -11.38
N SER A 69 3.70 -6.23 -11.98
CA SER A 69 2.93 -5.08 -11.52
C SER A 69 2.54 -5.27 -10.06
N GLN A 70 2.75 -4.25 -9.24
CA GLN A 70 2.46 -4.32 -7.80
C GLN A 70 1.17 -3.56 -7.50
N ILE A 71 0.29 -4.19 -6.74
CA ILE A 71 -0.89 -3.55 -6.14
C ILE A 71 -0.56 -3.27 -4.68
N LEU A 72 -0.76 -2.03 -4.26
CA LEU A 72 -0.46 -1.56 -2.90
C LEU A 72 -1.60 -0.65 -2.41
N PHE A 73 -1.75 -0.55 -1.09
CA PHE A 73 -2.55 0.53 -0.51
C PHE A 73 -1.78 1.86 -0.58
N MET A 74 -2.52 2.97 -0.69
CA MET A 74 -1.93 4.32 -0.63
C MET A 74 -1.10 4.52 0.65
N ASP A 75 -1.58 4.02 1.80
CA ASP A 75 -0.86 4.07 3.08
C ASP A 75 0.51 3.36 3.02
N ASP A 76 0.61 2.27 2.26
CA ASP A 76 1.87 1.54 2.14
C ASP A 76 2.87 2.26 1.24
N ILE A 77 2.39 3.01 0.25
CA ILE A 77 3.21 3.92 -0.54
C ILE A 77 3.76 5.03 0.35
N GLN A 78 2.90 5.66 1.17
CA GLN A 78 3.34 6.69 2.12
C GLN A 78 4.42 6.16 3.07
N LYS A 79 4.23 4.98 3.66
CA LYS A 79 5.25 4.35 4.53
C LYS A 79 6.57 4.12 3.80
N ARG A 80 6.54 3.73 2.52
CA ARG A 80 7.74 3.55 1.70
C ARG A 80 8.45 4.88 1.45
N LEU A 81 7.70 5.94 1.13
CA LEU A 81 8.24 7.29 0.96
C LEU A 81 8.89 7.79 2.26
N ASN A 82 8.20 7.61 3.40
CA ASN A 82 8.74 7.99 4.71
C ASN A 82 10.06 7.27 5.01
N LYS A 83 10.14 5.98 4.70
CA LYS A 83 11.36 5.19 4.88
C LYS A 83 12.47 5.60 3.91
N MET A 84 12.13 5.91 2.66
CA MET A 84 13.07 6.28 1.60
C MET A 84 13.78 7.60 1.89
N TRP A 85 13.01 8.61 2.29
CA TRP A 85 13.56 9.95 2.56
C TRP A 85 13.85 10.20 4.04
N ASN A 86 13.61 9.21 4.91
CA ASN A 86 13.75 9.34 6.35
C ASN A 86 13.06 10.61 6.89
N ALA A 87 11.85 10.87 6.39
CA ALA A 87 11.08 12.08 6.64
C ALA A 87 9.59 11.74 6.78
N ASP A 88 8.83 12.60 7.45
CA ASP A 88 7.38 12.44 7.53
C ASP A 88 6.71 13.08 6.31
N VAL A 89 6.43 12.27 5.30
CA VAL A 89 5.76 12.69 4.06
C VAL A 89 4.27 12.70 4.31
N SER A 90 3.65 13.87 4.12
CA SER A 90 2.20 14.00 4.25
C SER A 90 1.44 13.13 3.24
N MET A 91 0.20 12.78 3.56
CA MET A 91 -0.66 12.05 2.62
C MET A 91 -0.91 12.87 1.35
N THR A 92 -1.09 14.18 1.48
CA THR A 92 -1.27 15.10 0.35
C THR A 92 -0.08 15.07 -0.61
N SER A 93 1.15 15.06 -0.07
CA SER A 93 2.36 14.92 -0.90
C SER A 93 2.40 13.55 -1.60
N THR A 94 2.01 12.49 -0.89
CA THR A 94 1.93 11.13 -1.45
C THR A 94 0.92 11.06 -2.61
N GLU A 95 -0.27 11.63 -2.44
CA GLU A 95 -1.30 11.70 -3.48
C GLU A 95 -0.83 12.49 -4.70
N LEU A 96 -0.14 13.63 -4.50
CA LEU A 96 0.42 14.42 -5.61
C LEU A 96 1.47 13.63 -6.41
N ILE A 97 2.36 12.91 -5.71
CA ILE A 97 3.37 12.05 -6.34
C ILE A 97 2.69 10.95 -7.15
N VAL A 98 1.72 10.25 -6.56
CA VAL A 98 0.99 9.16 -7.23
C VAL A 98 0.17 9.69 -8.42
N HIS A 99 -0.49 10.83 -8.28
CA HIS A 99 -1.25 11.47 -9.36
C HIS A 99 -0.36 11.89 -10.53
N SER A 100 0.87 12.31 -10.25
CA SER A 100 1.85 12.60 -11.32
C SER A 100 2.21 11.37 -12.14
N LEU A 101 2.22 10.18 -11.52
CA LEU A 101 2.43 8.91 -12.20
C LEU A 101 1.17 8.44 -12.93
N GLU A 102 -0.02 8.73 -12.39
CA GLU A 102 -1.32 8.42 -13.00
C GLU A 102 -1.50 9.16 -14.33
N ILE A 103 -1.19 10.47 -14.37
CA ILE A 103 -1.23 11.27 -15.62
C ILE A 103 -0.25 10.73 -16.69
N ARG A 104 0.83 10.10 -16.26
CA ARG A 104 1.83 9.48 -17.14
C ARG A 104 1.53 8.02 -17.48
N ASN A 105 0.35 7.52 -17.09
CA ASN A 105 -0.09 6.15 -17.31
C ASN A 105 0.84 5.08 -16.72
N LYS A 106 1.62 5.44 -15.69
CA LYS A 106 2.52 4.52 -14.97
C LYS A 106 1.85 3.87 -13.76
N VAL A 107 0.76 4.48 -13.29
CA VAL A 107 0.02 4.05 -12.10
C VAL A 107 -1.48 4.15 -12.33
N PHE A 108 -2.22 3.13 -11.90
CA PHE A 108 -3.68 3.13 -11.89
C PHE A 108 -4.17 3.23 -10.46
N VAL A 109 -5.00 4.24 -10.17
CA VAL A 109 -5.56 4.48 -8.84
C VAL A 109 -7.02 4.11 -8.83
N GLU A 110 -7.38 3.11 -8.03
CA GLU A 110 -8.77 2.76 -7.77
C GLU A 110 -9.24 3.40 -6.47
N ARG A 111 -10.12 4.39 -6.60
CA ARG A 111 -10.73 5.14 -5.50
C ARG A 111 -12.15 4.59 -5.28
N GLY A 112 -12.48 4.08 -4.10
CA GLY A 112 -13.83 3.56 -3.84
C GLY A 112 -14.16 3.24 -2.38
N GLU A 113 -15.41 3.50 -2.00
CA GLU A 113 -16.01 3.20 -0.69
C GLU A 113 -16.28 1.70 -0.44
N HIS A 114 -16.19 0.85 -1.48
CA HIS A 114 -16.47 -0.59 -1.42
C HIS A 114 -15.25 -1.46 -1.72
N LEU A 115 -14.05 -0.88 -1.65
CA LEU A 115 -12.82 -1.66 -1.75
C LEU A 115 -12.69 -2.58 -0.53
N VAL A 116 -11.90 -3.63 -0.67
CA VAL A 116 -11.69 -4.71 0.33
C VAL A 116 -11.46 -4.22 1.76
N THR A 117 -11.02 -2.98 1.93
CA THR A 117 -10.75 -2.31 3.21
C THR A 117 -11.20 -0.83 3.28
N ASN A 118 -12.05 -0.34 2.36
CA ASN A 118 -12.35 1.10 2.19
C ASN A 118 -11.10 1.98 1.96
N LYS A 119 -9.99 1.39 1.51
CA LYS A 119 -8.73 2.09 1.24
C LYS A 119 -8.47 2.19 -0.24
N THR A 120 -7.85 3.29 -0.66
CA THR A 120 -7.41 3.51 -2.03
C THR A 120 -6.34 2.50 -2.44
N LEU A 121 -6.59 1.80 -3.55
CA LEU A 121 -5.65 0.86 -4.16
C LEU A 121 -4.88 1.53 -5.29
N VAL A 122 -3.61 1.20 -5.40
CA VAL A 122 -2.70 1.74 -6.38
C VAL A 122 -1.97 0.59 -7.06
N LYS A 123 -2.19 0.41 -8.36
CA LYS A 123 -1.44 -0.54 -9.21
C LYS A 123 -0.34 0.19 -9.94
N ILE A 124 0.88 -0.32 -9.83
CA ILE A 124 2.08 0.28 -10.40
C ILE A 124 2.56 -0.61 -11.55
N ALA A 125 2.84 0.00 -12.70
CA ALA A 125 3.29 -0.72 -13.88
C ALA A 125 4.64 -1.42 -13.65
N SER A 126 4.83 -2.54 -14.37
CA SER A 126 6.10 -3.25 -14.43
C SER A 126 6.95 -2.71 -15.60
N GLY A 127 8.19 -2.31 -15.29
CA GLY A 127 9.11 -1.72 -16.27
C GLY A 127 8.54 -0.47 -16.95
N ASP A 128 8.80 -0.30 -18.25
CA ASP A 128 8.38 0.90 -18.99
C ASP A 128 6.98 0.79 -19.64
N LYS A 129 6.21 -0.25 -19.32
CA LYS A 129 4.88 -0.42 -19.91
C LYS A 129 3.86 0.51 -19.28
N ASP A 130 2.81 0.79 -20.04
CA ASP A 130 1.62 1.46 -19.53
C ASP A 130 0.87 0.53 -18.57
N VAL A 131 0.27 1.12 -17.54
CA VAL A 131 -0.48 0.38 -16.53
C VAL A 131 -1.87 0.00 -17.06
N GLU A 132 -2.26 -1.24 -16.83
CA GLU A 132 -3.63 -1.69 -17.07
C GLU A 132 -4.50 -1.54 -15.82
N PRO A 133 -5.82 -1.35 -15.95
CA PRO A 133 -6.75 -1.36 -14.81
C PRO A 133 -6.59 -2.62 -13.96
N ILE A 134 -6.98 -2.52 -12.69
CA ILE A 134 -6.93 -3.66 -11.77
C ILE A 134 -8.03 -4.66 -12.14
N SER A 135 -7.63 -5.86 -12.53
CA SER A 135 -8.53 -6.99 -12.81
C SER A 135 -9.16 -7.54 -11.53
N GLU A 136 -10.38 -8.08 -11.62
CA GLU A 136 -11.06 -8.74 -10.50
C GLU A 136 -10.24 -9.88 -9.89
N LEU A 137 -9.54 -10.65 -10.75
CA LEU A 137 -8.64 -11.71 -10.29
C LEU A 137 -7.50 -11.13 -9.45
N GLU A 138 -6.90 -10.03 -9.90
CA GLU A 138 -5.82 -9.35 -9.16
C GLU A 138 -6.31 -8.79 -7.82
N LYS A 139 -7.54 -8.26 -7.75
CA LYS A 139 -8.16 -7.81 -6.48
C LYS A 139 -8.34 -8.96 -5.51
N ASN A 140 -8.88 -10.08 -5.98
CA ASN A 140 -9.10 -11.27 -5.17
C ASN A 140 -7.77 -11.85 -4.67
N PHE A 141 -6.76 -11.88 -5.53
CA PHE A 141 -5.42 -12.30 -5.16
C PHE A 141 -4.76 -11.37 -4.13
N PHE A 142 -4.87 -10.05 -4.33
CA PHE A 142 -4.38 -9.07 -3.38
C PHE A 142 -5.07 -9.23 -2.01
N LYS A 143 -6.39 -9.43 -1.99
CA LYS A 143 -7.15 -9.71 -0.76
C LYS A 143 -6.68 -10.98 -0.04
N LEU A 144 -6.35 -12.03 -0.78
CA LEU A 144 -5.78 -13.24 -0.19
C LEU A 144 -4.41 -12.97 0.45
N LYS A 145 -3.52 -12.23 -0.23
CA LYS A 145 -2.23 -11.84 0.34
C LYS A 145 -2.36 -10.96 1.58
N GLU A 146 -3.33 -10.05 1.61
CA GLU A 146 -3.60 -9.25 2.82
C GLU A 146 -4.15 -10.11 3.96
N THR A 147 -5.01 -11.08 3.65
CA THR A 147 -5.51 -12.03 4.66
C THR A 147 -4.37 -12.88 5.24
N GLU A 148 -3.44 -13.33 4.40
CA GLU A 148 -2.24 -14.03 4.82
C GLU A 148 -1.41 -13.19 5.82
N LYS A 149 -1.12 -11.93 5.48
CA LYS A 149 -0.37 -11.02 6.36
C LYS A 149 -1.06 -10.83 7.71
N ILE A 150 -2.39 -10.67 7.72
CA ILE A 150 -3.17 -10.52 8.96
C ILE A 150 -3.03 -11.78 9.82
N LEU A 151 -3.21 -12.96 9.25
CA LEU A 151 -3.09 -14.24 9.98
C LEU A 151 -1.69 -14.41 10.58
N ILE A 152 -0.63 -14.10 9.82
CA ILE A 152 0.75 -14.14 10.32
C ILE A 152 0.93 -13.19 11.51
N GLY A 153 0.41 -11.96 11.41
CA GLY A 153 0.47 -10.98 12.50
C GLY A 153 -0.29 -11.42 13.76
N GLU A 154 -1.49 -11.99 13.59
CA GLU A 154 -2.28 -12.53 14.70
C GLU A 154 -1.58 -13.71 15.39
N ILE A 155 -1.00 -14.63 14.60
CA ILE A 155 -0.19 -15.74 15.13
C ILE A 155 1.00 -15.21 15.93
N SER A 156 1.74 -14.24 15.39
CA SER A 156 2.88 -13.63 16.08
C SER A 156 2.48 -12.96 17.40
N ASN A 157 1.34 -12.28 17.43
CA ASN A 157 0.82 -11.65 18.66
C ASN A 157 0.42 -12.69 19.70
N MET A 158 -0.25 -13.76 19.27
CA MET A 158 -0.61 -14.87 20.16
C MET A 158 0.62 -15.59 20.71
N ASP A 159 1.68 -15.73 19.91
CA ASP A 159 2.95 -16.30 20.37
C ASP A 159 3.61 -15.44 21.45
N PHE A 160 3.62 -14.12 21.29
CA PHE A 160 4.10 -13.20 22.33
C PHE A 160 3.26 -13.30 23.61
N GLU A 161 1.93 -13.36 23.49
CA GLU A 161 1.03 -13.54 24.63
C GLU A 161 1.30 -14.87 25.36
N LYS A 162 1.48 -15.96 24.60
CA LYS A 162 1.84 -17.27 25.12
C LYS A 162 3.14 -17.23 25.93
N GLU A 163 4.17 -16.54 25.42
CA GLU A 163 5.44 -16.37 26.15
C GLU A 163 5.28 -15.56 27.44
N SER A 164 4.46 -14.51 27.41
CA SER A 164 4.12 -13.71 28.59
C SER A 164 3.46 -14.55 29.67
N LEU A 165 2.46 -15.37 29.31
CA LEU A 165 1.80 -16.29 30.25
C LEU A 165 2.75 -17.31 30.86
N VAL A 166 3.76 -17.78 30.10
CA VAL A 166 4.79 -18.68 30.63
C VAL A 166 5.68 -17.97 31.66
N LYS A 167 6.07 -16.71 31.41
CA LYS A 167 6.86 -15.91 32.36
C LYS A 167 6.08 -15.67 33.66
N GLU A 168 4.79 -15.31 33.55
CA GLU A 168 3.90 -15.14 34.71
C GLU A 168 3.74 -16.45 35.51
N ALA A 169 3.45 -17.56 34.83
CA ALA A 169 3.34 -18.86 35.49
C ALA A 169 4.61 -19.23 36.26
N LYS A 170 5.80 -19.01 35.67
CA LYS A 170 7.10 -19.23 36.35
C LYS A 170 7.27 -18.34 37.58
N SER A 171 6.87 -17.07 37.49
CA SER A 171 6.91 -16.12 38.62
C SER A 171 6.03 -16.59 39.79
N TYR A 172 4.81 -17.03 39.53
CA TYR A 172 3.91 -17.54 40.58
C TYR A 172 4.35 -18.89 41.15
N ILE A 173 5.00 -19.75 40.35
CA ILE A 173 5.63 -20.98 40.86
C ILE A 173 6.75 -20.63 41.84
N ALA A 174 7.61 -19.67 41.52
CA ALA A 174 8.68 -19.22 42.42
C ALA A 174 8.15 -18.66 43.74
N LYS A 175 6.94 -18.05 43.73
CA LYS A 175 6.24 -17.56 44.91
C LYS A 175 5.44 -18.64 45.66
N ASN A 176 5.56 -19.91 45.28
CA ASN A 176 4.76 -21.05 45.80
C ASN A 176 3.23 -20.90 45.63
N MET A 177 2.77 -20.02 44.73
CA MET A 177 1.35 -19.78 44.45
C MET A 177 0.84 -20.69 43.33
N LYS A 178 0.88 -22.01 43.56
CA LYS A 178 0.53 -23.03 42.55
C LYS A 178 -0.86 -22.89 41.92
N PRO A 179 -1.94 -22.55 42.65
CA PRO A 179 -3.27 -22.41 42.05
C PRO A 179 -3.33 -21.29 41.00
N ILE A 180 -2.61 -20.18 41.25
CA ILE A 180 -2.55 -19.05 40.32
C ILE A 180 -1.74 -19.43 39.09
N ALA A 181 -0.57 -20.07 39.27
CA ALA A 181 0.25 -20.55 38.16
C ALA A 181 -0.53 -21.51 37.23
N LEU A 182 -1.36 -22.40 37.79
CA LEU A 182 -2.20 -23.31 37.02
C LEU A 182 -3.18 -22.56 36.12
N THR A 183 -3.76 -21.45 36.57
CA THR A 183 -4.65 -20.59 35.78
C THR A 183 -3.93 -20.02 34.56
N TYR A 184 -2.70 -19.53 34.71
CA TYR A 184 -1.89 -19.03 33.58
C TYR A 184 -1.54 -20.15 32.59
N LEU A 185 -1.22 -21.36 33.08
CA LEU A 185 -0.97 -22.51 32.21
C LEU A 185 -2.23 -22.97 31.45
N ARG A 186 -3.42 -22.87 32.05
CA ARG A 186 -4.69 -23.14 31.36
C ARG A 186 -4.94 -22.14 30.24
N LYS A 187 -4.76 -20.84 30.52
CA LYS A 187 -4.84 -19.78 29.49
C LYS A 187 -3.84 -20.01 28.36
N LYS A 188 -2.60 -20.39 28.68
CA LYS A 188 -1.58 -20.74 27.67
C LYS A 188 -2.08 -21.83 26.73
N LYS A 189 -2.66 -22.91 27.28
CA LYS A 189 -3.22 -24.01 26.49
C LYS A 189 -4.39 -23.58 25.59
N GLU A 190 -5.19 -22.62 26.03
CA GLU A 190 -6.26 -22.06 25.18
C GLU A 190 -5.69 -21.25 24.02
N ILE A 191 -4.65 -20.46 24.24
CA ILE A 191 -3.93 -19.74 23.17
C ILE A 191 -3.30 -20.71 22.18
N GLU A 192 -2.62 -21.76 22.65
CA GLU A 192 -2.03 -22.79 21.77
C GLU A 192 -3.07 -23.41 20.82
N LYS A 193 -4.29 -23.69 21.31
CA LYS A 193 -5.39 -24.18 20.47
C LYS A 193 -5.86 -23.15 19.44
N ARG A 194 -5.81 -21.85 19.77
CA ARG A 194 -6.18 -20.78 18.83
C ARG A 194 -5.11 -20.63 17.74
N ILE A 195 -3.83 -20.67 18.12
CA ILE A 195 -2.71 -20.68 17.18
C ILE A 195 -2.84 -21.85 16.21
N GLU A 196 -3.10 -23.07 16.70
CA GLU A 196 -3.26 -24.25 15.83
C GLU A 196 -4.40 -24.06 14.80
N LYS A 197 -5.51 -23.43 15.21
CA LYS A 197 -6.61 -23.12 14.28
C LYS A 197 -6.20 -22.08 13.24
N GLN A 198 -5.49 -21.03 13.64
CA GLN A 198 -5.05 -20.00 12.70
C GLN A 198 -3.98 -20.51 11.73
N LEU A 199 -3.06 -21.38 12.18
CA LEU A 199 -2.09 -22.02 11.30
C LEU A 199 -2.79 -22.83 10.21
N LYS A 200 -3.83 -23.60 10.54
CA LYS A 200 -4.64 -24.32 9.52
C LYS A 200 -5.31 -23.38 8.53
N SER A 201 -5.82 -22.23 8.99
CA SER A 201 -6.38 -21.21 8.09
C SER A 201 -5.30 -20.60 7.19
N LEU A 202 -4.11 -20.33 7.73
CA LEU A 202 -2.97 -19.81 6.99
C LEU A 202 -2.52 -20.80 5.91
N ASP A 203 -2.37 -22.08 6.24
CA ASP A 203 -2.03 -23.15 5.29
C ASP A 203 -3.02 -23.19 4.11
N ASN A 204 -4.33 -23.05 4.40
CA ASN A 204 -5.36 -23.02 3.36
C ASN A 204 -5.22 -21.78 2.45
N VAL A 205 -4.99 -20.60 3.03
CA VAL A 205 -4.80 -19.36 2.25
C VAL A 205 -3.54 -19.46 1.39
N GLN A 206 -2.44 -19.95 1.94
CA GLN A 206 -1.18 -20.16 1.21
C GLN A 206 -1.35 -21.16 0.07
N ALA A 207 -2.06 -22.27 0.29
CA ALA A 207 -2.36 -23.23 -0.77
C ALA A 207 -3.17 -22.60 -1.92
N LEU A 208 -4.10 -21.69 -1.62
CA LEU A 208 -4.85 -20.96 -2.65
C LEU A 208 -3.95 -19.97 -3.41
N ILE A 209 -3.08 -19.25 -2.71
CA ILE A 209 -2.10 -18.33 -3.31
C ILE A 209 -1.18 -19.10 -4.27
N SER A 210 -0.58 -20.21 -3.83
CA SER A 210 0.31 -21.02 -4.66
C SER A 210 -0.38 -21.52 -5.93
N ARG A 211 -1.64 -21.99 -5.82
CA ARG A 211 -2.41 -22.41 -7.00
C ARG A 211 -2.63 -21.29 -8.00
N ILE A 212 -2.88 -20.06 -7.53
CA ILE A 212 -3.04 -18.89 -8.41
C ILE A 212 -1.70 -18.52 -9.07
N GLU A 213 -0.60 -18.57 -8.33
CA GLU A 213 0.74 -18.30 -8.86
C GLU A 213 1.16 -19.36 -9.90
N ASP A 214 0.84 -20.64 -9.69
CA ASP A 214 1.05 -21.73 -10.65
C ASP A 214 0.25 -21.51 -11.95
N LEU A 215 -1.02 -21.09 -11.84
CA LEU A 215 -1.85 -20.76 -13.00
C LEU A 215 -1.34 -19.55 -13.79
N ASN A 216 -0.71 -18.59 -13.13
CA ASN A 216 -0.14 -17.40 -13.77
C ASN A 216 1.27 -17.63 -14.36
N THR A 217 1.99 -18.64 -13.88
CA THR A 217 3.30 -19.03 -14.40
C THR A 217 3.21 -20.04 -15.54
N THR A 218 2.24 -20.95 -15.53
CA THR A 218 2.00 -21.96 -16.58
C THR A 218 1.82 -21.43 -18.02
N PRO A 219 1.13 -20.30 -18.32
CA PRO A 219 1.04 -19.79 -19.69
C PRO A 219 2.39 -19.31 -20.25
N LYS A 220 3.38 -18.98 -19.39
CA LYS A 220 4.74 -18.64 -19.85
C LYS A 220 5.56 -19.85 -20.28
N TYR A 221 5.27 -21.04 -19.73
CA TYR A 221 5.99 -22.27 -20.08
C TYR A 221 5.38 -23.01 -21.29
N CYS A 222 4.06 -22.94 -21.48
CA CYS A 222 3.42 -23.51 -22.68
C CYS A 222 3.87 -22.82 -23.98
N ASN A 223 4.08 -21.50 -23.98
CA ASN A 223 4.58 -20.79 -25.16
C ASN A 223 6.06 -21.06 -25.46
N ARG A 224 6.88 -21.38 -24.44
CA ARG A 224 8.30 -21.70 -24.64
C ARG A 224 8.48 -23.12 -25.16
N MET A 225 7.69 -24.09 -24.68
CA MET A 225 7.67 -25.45 -25.26
C MET A 225 7.14 -25.49 -26.69
N LEU A 226 6.21 -24.60 -27.07
CA LEU A 226 5.73 -24.51 -28.45
C LEU A 226 6.76 -23.89 -29.42
N MET A 227 7.68 -23.05 -28.94
CA MET A 227 8.79 -22.55 -29.75
C MET A 227 9.92 -23.59 -29.91
N ASP A 228 10.16 -24.41 -28.88
CA ASP A 228 11.19 -25.47 -28.95
C ASP A 228 10.76 -26.71 -29.77
N LEU A 229 9.49 -26.78 -30.18
CA LEU A 229 8.92 -27.84 -31.05
C LEU A 229 8.79 -27.42 -32.53
N GLN A 230 9.30 -26.23 -32.92
CA GLN A 230 9.32 -25.76 -34.31
C GLN A 230 10.73 -25.70 -34.94
N LEU A 231 11.70 -26.43 -34.38
CA LEU A 231 13.00 -26.72 -35.01
C LEU A 231 13.08 -28.20 -35.42
#